data_AF-A0A6V8H9G4-F1
#
_entry.id   AF-A0A6V8H9G4-F1
#
_cell.length_a   1.000
_cell.length_b   1.000
_cell.length_c   1.000
_cell.angle_alpha   90.00
_cell.angle_beta   90.00
_cell.angle_gamma   90.00
#
_symmetry.space_group_name_H-M   'P 1'
#
loop_
_entity.id
_entity.type
_entity.pdbx_description
1 polymer ?
#
loop_
_entity_poly.entity_id
_entity_poly.type
_entity_poly.pdbx_seq_one_letter_code
_entity_poly.pdbx_strand_id
1 'polypeptide(L)'
;MAIQRYLLTILASLVLVPPVIGAICDSTISDVIGIASQTDADDIAGCGSANADIEISEDYTGALILNGITKTTRSLIFQGVTNLTSFAAPDLLVIDGNLTLASCILLTDLTLGELNFVGDMKLEDLPNLQSLNFTSGMRTVSGISIVNTGLTTLDGLEISSASDGINISANTALTDITFPSLTNTSIFSIHANNPKMKVNLPSLAAVQDLTIENVTSLSIPGLYQVTGQLLIAGSSIDSFSTGPLKNGGDILFIDNPFLSNISMPDLTSLSGDLVITGNEALQQITGFTGLADVQGNIDVTGNYTG
;
A
#
# COMPACT_ATOMS: atom_id res chain seq x y z
N MET A 1 18.02 -54.67 -68.99
CA MET A 1 17.18 -55.00 -67.81
C MET A 1 18.13 -55.43 -66.69
N ALA A 2 18.46 -54.52 -65.77
CA ALA A 2 19.19 -54.82 -64.54
C ALA A 2 18.83 -53.73 -63.52
N ILE A 3 18.39 -54.17 -62.35
CA ILE A 3 17.62 -53.42 -61.36
C ILE A 3 18.56 -52.58 -60.49
N GLN A 4 18.31 -51.29 -60.43
CA GLN A 4 19.03 -50.30 -59.60
C GLN A 4 18.58 -50.45 -58.14
N ARG A 5 19.49 -50.84 -57.25
CA ARG A 5 19.24 -50.93 -55.80
C ARG A 5 19.42 -49.57 -55.15
N TYR A 6 18.34 -48.96 -54.68
CA TYR A 6 18.38 -47.79 -53.80
C TYR A 6 18.67 -48.24 -52.37
N LEU A 7 19.77 -47.76 -51.78
CA LEU A 7 19.96 -47.76 -50.33
C LEU A 7 19.15 -46.61 -49.74
N LEU A 8 18.10 -46.92 -48.99
CA LEU A 8 17.51 -45.96 -48.05
C LEU A 8 18.38 -45.90 -46.80
N THR A 9 19.12 -44.81 -46.62
CA THR A 9 19.67 -44.43 -45.32
C THR A 9 18.56 -43.76 -44.51
N ILE A 10 18.01 -44.49 -43.53
CA ILE A 10 17.08 -43.94 -42.55
C ILE A 10 17.91 -43.14 -41.54
N LEU A 11 17.86 -41.80 -41.61
CA LEU A 11 18.30 -40.95 -40.50
C LEU A 11 17.27 -41.09 -39.38
N ALA A 12 17.61 -41.79 -38.30
CA ALA A 12 16.87 -41.71 -37.06
C ALA A 12 17.19 -40.36 -36.41
N SER A 13 16.28 -39.40 -36.53
CA SER A 13 16.30 -38.16 -35.75
C SER A 13 16.05 -38.52 -34.29
N LEU A 14 17.12 -38.51 -33.49
CA LEU A 14 17.05 -38.60 -32.05
C LEU A 14 16.38 -37.31 -31.56
N VAL A 15 15.08 -37.36 -31.24
CA VAL A 15 14.42 -36.28 -30.50
C VAL A 15 14.99 -36.33 -29.10
N LEU A 16 15.89 -35.40 -28.79
CA LEU A 16 16.24 -35.07 -27.41
C LEU A 16 14.98 -34.49 -26.78
N VAL A 17 14.27 -35.33 -26.02
CA VAL A 17 13.28 -34.83 -25.07
C VAL A 17 14.12 -34.12 -24.00
N PRO A 18 14.00 -32.79 -23.84
CA PRO A 18 14.67 -32.12 -22.73
C PRO A 18 14.24 -32.83 -21.44
N PRO A 19 15.16 -33.01 -20.46
CA PRO A 19 14.75 -33.52 -19.17
C PRO A 19 13.62 -32.62 -18.67
N VAL A 20 12.46 -33.20 -18.35
CA VAL A 20 11.46 -32.52 -17.53
C VAL A 20 12.10 -32.43 -16.16
N ILE A 21 12.85 -31.35 -15.94
CA ILE A 21 13.21 -30.94 -14.59
C ILE A 21 11.86 -30.64 -13.95
N GLY A 22 11.46 -31.46 -12.96
CA GLY A 22 10.24 -31.19 -12.21
C GLY A 22 10.33 -29.78 -11.67
N ALA A 23 9.24 -29.01 -11.80
CA ALA A 23 9.23 -27.62 -11.39
C ALA A 23 9.78 -27.49 -9.97
N ILE A 24 10.72 -26.57 -9.76
CA ILE A 24 11.38 -26.36 -8.46
C ILE A 24 10.41 -25.53 -7.59
N CYS A 25 9.37 -26.18 -7.09
CA CYS A 25 8.28 -25.56 -6.33
C CYS A 25 8.56 -25.46 -4.83
N ASP A 26 9.62 -26.14 -4.40
CA ASP A 26 10.03 -26.26 -3.00
C ASP A 26 11.56 -26.21 -2.92
N SER A 27 12.04 -25.22 -2.20
CA SER A 27 13.44 -25.00 -1.89
C SER A 27 13.76 -25.72 -0.58
N THR A 28 13.76 -27.06 -0.61
CA THR A 28 14.09 -27.91 0.58
C THR A 28 15.48 -27.66 1.17
N ILE A 29 16.28 -26.84 0.50
CA ILE A 29 17.65 -26.47 0.86
C ILE A 29 17.74 -24.97 1.22
N SER A 30 16.84 -24.10 0.75
CA SER A 30 17.10 -22.66 0.78
C SER A 30 15.91 -21.70 1.03
N ASP A 31 14.68 -22.02 1.42
CA ASP A 31 13.62 -21.01 1.75
C ASP A 31 13.33 -19.88 0.70
N VAL A 32 14.09 -19.79 -0.40
CA VAL A 32 14.16 -18.74 -1.40
C VAL A 32 14.30 -19.42 -2.76
N ILE A 33 13.56 -18.89 -3.74
CA ILE A 33 13.66 -19.18 -5.16
C ILE A 33 14.14 -17.89 -5.83
N GLY A 34 15.40 -17.88 -6.26
CA GLY A 34 15.98 -16.74 -6.97
C GLY A 34 15.62 -16.76 -8.45
N ILE A 35 15.15 -15.63 -8.97
CA ILE A 35 14.82 -15.43 -10.38
C ILE A 35 15.85 -14.48 -11.00
N ALA A 36 16.83 -15.03 -11.73
CA ALA A 36 17.85 -14.26 -12.42
C ALA A 36 17.56 -14.10 -13.92
N SER A 37 16.59 -14.85 -14.45
CA SER A 37 16.19 -14.87 -15.84
C SER A 37 14.73 -15.29 -16.00
N GLN A 38 14.15 -15.03 -17.18
CA GLN A 38 12.81 -15.53 -17.51
C GLN A 38 12.73 -17.07 -17.44
N THR A 39 13.83 -17.77 -17.77
CA THR A 39 13.89 -19.24 -17.67
C THR A 39 13.70 -19.71 -16.23
N ASP A 40 14.26 -19.02 -15.24
CA ASP A 40 14.06 -19.38 -13.82
C ASP A 40 12.58 -19.22 -13.40
N ALA A 41 11.89 -18.22 -13.93
CA ALA A 41 10.45 -18.04 -13.71
C ALA A 41 9.61 -19.12 -14.42
N ASP A 42 10.01 -19.51 -15.64
CA ASP A 42 9.36 -20.57 -16.40
C ASP A 42 9.53 -21.94 -15.72
N ASP A 43 10.66 -22.18 -15.07
CA ASP A 43 10.96 -23.42 -14.33
C ASP A 43 10.03 -23.64 -13.12
N ILE A 44 9.41 -22.58 -12.60
CA ILE A 44 8.43 -22.67 -11.50
C ILE A 44 6.98 -22.52 -11.98
N ALA A 45 6.74 -22.30 -13.27
CA ALA A 45 5.38 -22.05 -13.78
C ALA A 45 4.41 -23.23 -13.59
N GLY A 46 4.93 -24.46 -13.45
CA GLY A 46 4.12 -25.65 -13.19
C GLY A 46 3.69 -25.84 -11.74
N CYS A 47 4.10 -24.96 -10.82
CA CYS A 47 3.98 -25.20 -9.39
C CYS A 47 2.57 -24.95 -8.82
N GLY A 48 1.83 -23.98 -9.35
CA GLY A 48 0.63 -23.47 -8.70
C GLY A 48 0.95 -22.69 -7.43
N SER A 49 1.58 -23.32 -6.44
CA SER A 49 2.00 -22.67 -5.18
C SER A 49 3.52 -22.73 -5.01
N ALA A 50 4.12 -21.61 -4.62
CA ALA A 50 5.53 -21.56 -4.21
C ALA A 50 5.64 -21.59 -2.67
N ASN A 51 6.41 -22.55 -2.14
CA ASN A 51 6.66 -22.70 -0.71
C ASN A 51 7.98 -22.04 -0.24
N ALA A 52 8.29 -20.87 -0.79
CA ALA A 52 9.53 -20.15 -0.57
C ALA A 52 9.31 -18.65 -0.84
N ASP A 53 10.22 -17.80 -0.38
CA ASP A 53 10.33 -16.44 -0.87
C ASP A 53 10.73 -16.49 -2.35
N ILE A 54 10.06 -15.72 -3.21
CA ILE A 54 10.48 -15.53 -4.59
C ILE A 54 11.24 -14.20 -4.64
N GLU A 55 12.53 -14.26 -4.94
CA GLU A 55 13.40 -13.09 -4.97
C GLU A 55 13.90 -12.84 -6.40
N ILE A 56 13.61 -11.65 -6.93
CA ILE A 56 14.10 -11.25 -8.25
C ILE A 56 15.50 -10.70 -8.08
N SER A 57 16.45 -11.25 -8.85
CA SER A 57 17.84 -10.83 -8.84
C SER A 57 17.99 -9.34 -9.12
N GLU A 58 18.85 -8.65 -8.36
CA GLU A 58 19.21 -7.24 -8.57
C GLU A 58 19.70 -6.94 -10.00
N ASP A 59 20.33 -7.94 -10.64
CA ASP A 59 20.87 -7.85 -12.00
C ASP A 59 19.81 -8.12 -13.09
N TYR A 60 18.56 -8.45 -12.75
CA TYR A 60 17.52 -8.72 -13.73
C TYR A 60 17.23 -7.47 -14.59
N THR A 61 17.09 -7.66 -15.90
CA THR A 61 16.85 -6.57 -16.86
C THR A 61 15.61 -6.80 -17.70
N GLY A 62 14.87 -5.73 -17.99
CA GLY A 62 13.75 -5.76 -18.94
C GLY A 62 12.45 -6.26 -18.30
N ALA A 63 11.66 -7.00 -19.07
CA ALA A 63 10.35 -7.50 -18.64
C ALA A 63 10.48 -8.88 -17.98
N LEU A 64 9.68 -9.14 -16.94
CA LEU A 64 9.54 -10.43 -16.29
C LEU A 64 8.06 -10.82 -16.20
N ILE A 65 7.75 -12.08 -16.54
CA ILE A 65 6.42 -12.65 -16.35
C ILE A 65 6.54 -13.92 -15.48
N LEU A 66 5.82 -13.95 -14.38
CA LEU A 66 5.69 -15.10 -13.50
C LEU A 66 4.35 -15.82 -13.79
N ASN A 67 4.40 -16.82 -14.68
CA ASN A 67 3.22 -17.58 -15.07
C ASN A 67 2.93 -18.73 -14.08
N GLY A 68 1.67 -19.13 -13.97
CA GLY A 68 1.24 -20.38 -13.33
C GLY A 68 1.40 -20.44 -11.81
N ILE A 69 2.01 -19.44 -11.17
CA ILE A 69 1.97 -19.25 -9.72
C ILE A 69 0.67 -18.55 -9.34
N THR A 70 -0.20 -19.27 -8.66
CA THR A 70 -1.45 -18.78 -8.09
C THR A 70 -1.31 -18.33 -6.64
N LYS A 71 -0.31 -18.85 -5.93
CA LYS A 71 -0.06 -18.53 -4.52
C LYS A 71 1.43 -18.56 -4.17
N THR A 72 1.85 -17.63 -3.31
CA THR A 72 3.10 -17.75 -2.55
C THR A 72 2.76 -17.90 -1.07
N THR A 73 3.41 -18.83 -0.38
CA THR A 73 3.23 -19.02 1.08
C THR A 73 4.12 -18.07 1.90
N ARG A 74 5.07 -17.43 1.23
CA ARG A 74 5.99 -16.45 1.81
C ARG A 74 5.96 -15.18 0.95
N SER A 75 7.08 -14.49 0.77
CA SER A 75 7.14 -13.18 0.16
C SER A 75 7.48 -13.22 -1.33
N LEU A 76 7.08 -12.18 -2.05
CA LEU A 76 7.57 -11.85 -3.39
C LEU A 76 8.38 -10.56 -3.28
N ILE A 77 9.67 -10.64 -3.59
CA ILE A 77 10.66 -9.61 -3.24
C ILE A 77 11.40 -9.12 -4.50
N PHE A 78 11.41 -7.80 -4.65
CA PHE A 78 12.20 -7.05 -5.61
C PHE A 78 12.96 -5.98 -4.83
N GLN A 79 14.24 -6.25 -4.54
CA GLN A 79 15.09 -5.32 -3.82
C GLN A 79 16.19 -4.86 -4.79
N GLY A 80 16.26 -3.57 -5.11
CA GLY A 80 17.37 -3.05 -5.93
C GLY A 80 17.38 -3.50 -7.39
N VAL A 81 16.26 -4.02 -7.92
CA VAL A 81 16.14 -4.48 -9.32
C VAL A 81 15.97 -3.29 -10.27
N THR A 82 17.02 -2.47 -10.35
CA THR A 82 16.99 -1.14 -10.98
C THR A 82 16.72 -1.16 -12.48
N ASN A 83 16.98 -2.29 -13.15
CA ASN A 83 16.83 -2.45 -14.60
C ASN A 83 15.56 -3.19 -15.03
N LEU A 84 14.69 -3.57 -14.08
CA LEU A 84 13.37 -4.15 -14.38
C LEU A 84 12.44 -3.07 -14.92
N THR A 85 11.86 -3.31 -16.08
CA THR A 85 10.94 -2.36 -16.74
C THR A 85 9.48 -2.71 -16.48
N SER A 86 9.15 -4.01 -16.38
CA SER A 86 7.78 -4.46 -16.12
C SER A 86 7.77 -5.81 -15.42
N PHE A 87 6.81 -6.01 -14.51
CA PHE A 87 6.51 -7.30 -13.91
C PHE A 87 5.04 -7.67 -14.10
N ALA A 88 4.78 -8.92 -14.47
CA ALA A 88 3.43 -9.47 -14.51
C ALA A 88 3.37 -10.84 -13.82
N ALA A 89 2.35 -11.07 -12.99
CA ALA A 89 2.00 -12.38 -12.48
C ALA A 89 0.49 -12.58 -12.68
N PRO A 90 0.06 -13.00 -13.89
CA PRO A 90 -1.35 -12.97 -14.29
C PRO A 90 -2.21 -13.94 -13.47
N ASP A 91 -1.63 -15.03 -12.96
CA ASP A 91 -2.36 -16.06 -12.23
C ASP A 91 -2.31 -15.85 -10.71
N LEU A 92 -1.52 -14.89 -10.20
CA LEU A 92 -1.23 -14.76 -8.78
C LEU A 92 -2.43 -14.16 -8.01
N LEU A 93 -3.03 -14.96 -7.13
CA LEU A 93 -4.18 -14.55 -6.32
C LEU A 93 -3.79 -14.13 -4.90
N VAL A 94 -2.80 -14.81 -4.32
CA VAL A 94 -2.47 -14.73 -2.88
C VAL A 94 -0.96 -14.69 -2.65
N ILE A 95 -0.53 -13.77 -1.79
CA ILE A 95 0.80 -13.75 -1.17
C ILE A 95 0.59 -13.84 0.35
N ASP A 96 0.84 -15.00 0.97
CA ASP A 96 0.65 -15.13 2.42
C ASP A 96 1.67 -14.29 3.21
N GLY A 97 2.89 -14.12 2.67
CA GLY A 97 3.92 -13.21 3.18
C GLY A 97 3.80 -11.82 2.55
N ASN A 98 4.94 -11.19 2.26
CA ASN A 98 4.97 -9.78 1.88
C ASN A 98 5.18 -9.59 0.38
N LEU A 99 4.53 -8.57 -0.20
CA LEU A 99 4.94 -8.02 -1.49
C LEU A 99 5.89 -6.85 -1.24
N THR A 100 7.16 -6.99 -1.61
CA THR A 100 8.17 -5.94 -1.47
C THR A 100 8.72 -5.54 -2.82
N LEU A 101 8.50 -4.27 -3.21
CA LEU A 101 9.18 -3.63 -4.33
C LEU A 101 9.91 -2.40 -3.80
N ALA A 102 11.24 -2.45 -3.81
CA ALA A 102 12.10 -1.40 -3.31
C ALA A 102 13.18 -1.04 -4.35
N SER A 103 13.31 0.25 -4.64
CA SER A 103 14.35 0.79 -5.55
C SER A 103 14.31 0.21 -6.98
N CYS A 104 13.12 -0.17 -7.47
CA CYS A 104 12.92 -0.62 -8.85
C CYS A 104 12.68 0.60 -9.76
N ILE A 105 13.72 1.40 -9.95
CA ILE A 105 13.59 2.76 -10.49
C ILE A 105 13.14 2.85 -11.95
N LEU A 106 13.32 1.81 -12.76
CA LEU A 106 12.85 1.76 -14.16
C LEU A 106 11.50 1.06 -14.33
N LEU A 107 10.89 0.55 -13.26
CA LEU A 107 9.63 -0.17 -13.33
C LEU A 107 8.50 0.79 -13.70
N THR A 108 7.87 0.56 -14.84
CA THR A 108 6.71 1.33 -15.32
C THR A 108 5.40 0.58 -15.13
N ASP A 109 5.45 -0.76 -15.17
CA ASP A 109 4.27 -1.61 -15.20
C ASP A 109 4.36 -2.73 -14.15
N LEU A 110 3.37 -2.75 -13.24
CA LEU A 110 3.16 -3.83 -12.27
C LEU A 110 1.76 -4.42 -12.46
N THR A 111 1.69 -5.65 -12.98
CA THR A 111 0.43 -6.32 -13.33
C THR A 111 0.20 -7.56 -12.48
N LEU A 112 -0.63 -7.42 -11.45
CA LEU A 112 -1.06 -8.50 -10.54
C LEU A 112 -2.60 -8.56 -10.56
N GLY A 113 -3.16 -8.82 -11.74
CA GLY A 113 -4.58 -8.60 -12.02
C GLY A 113 -5.54 -9.37 -11.10
N GLU A 114 -5.16 -10.58 -10.71
CA GLU A 114 -5.97 -11.48 -9.87
C GLU A 114 -5.65 -11.38 -8.37
N LEU A 115 -4.65 -10.58 -8.00
CA LEU A 115 -4.18 -10.48 -6.61
C LEU A 115 -5.25 -9.86 -5.73
N ASN A 116 -5.68 -10.60 -4.70
CA ASN A 116 -6.72 -10.16 -3.77
C ASN A 116 -6.25 -10.10 -2.31
N PHE A 117 -5.18 -10.83 -1.98
CA PHE A 117 -4.64 -10.93 -0.63
C PHE A 117 -3.11 -10.85 -0.64
N VAL A 118 -2.57 -10.05 0.26
CA VAL A 118 -1.15 -9.98 0.60
C VAL A 118 -1.02 -9.89 2.13
N GLY A 119 0.08 -10.37 2.71
CA GLY A 119 0.48 -10.05 4.09
C GLY A 119 0.76 -8.55 4.21
N ASP A 120 2.01 -8.10 4.10
CA ASP A 120 2.30 -6.66 3.97
C ASP A 120 2.61 -6.26 2.54
N MET A 121 2.21 -5.05 2.17
CA MET A 121 2.60 -4.42 0.91
C MET A 121 3.58 -3.29 1.16
N LYS A 122 4.74 -3.38 0.51
CA LYS A 122 5.78 -2.36 0.53
C LYS A 122 6.15 -1.95 -0.89
N LEU A 123 5.81 -0.71 -1.27
CA LEU A 123 6.14 -0.08 -2.54
C LEU A 123 6.99 1.17 -2.27
N GLU A 124 8.31 1.07 -2.42
CA GLU A 124 9.24 2.14 -2.07
C GLU A 124 10.22 2.46 -3.20
N ASP A 125 10.45 3.76 -3.45
CA ASP A 125 11.37 4.26 -4.47
C ASP A 125 11.05 3.69 -5.86
N LEU A 126 9.80 3.91 -6.31
CA LEU A 126 9.26 3.48 -7.60
C LEU A 126 8.86 4.69 -8.46
N PRO A 127 9.77 5.61 -8.78
CA PRO A 127 9.45 6.92 -9.36
C PRO A 127 8.76 6.85 -10.73
N ASN A 128 8.90 5.74 -11.46
CA ASN A 128 8.31 5.54 -12.79
C ASN A 128 7.03 4.69 -12.77
N LEU A 129 6.64 4.12 -11.63
CA LEU A 129 5.41 3.33 -11.51
C LEU A 129 4.22 4.28 -11.30
N GLN A 130 3.35 4.42 -12.30
CA GLN A 130 2.28 5.43 -12.30
C GLN A 130 0.90 4.89 -11.89
N SER A 131 0.67 3.58 -12.02
CA SER A 131 -0.58 2.93 -11.66
C SER A 131 -0.36 1.53 -11.11
N LEU A 132 -1.35 1.05 -10.36
CA LEU A 132 -1.44 -0.34 -9.90
C LEU A 132 -2.46 -1.08 -10.78
N ASN A 133 -2.06 -2.19 -11.40
CA ASN A 133 -2.97 -2.99 -12.23
C ASN A 133 -3.50 -4.19 -11.44
N PHE A 134 -4.23 -3.93 -10.35
CA PHE A 134 -4.88 -4.93 -9.48
C PHE A 134 -6.38 -5.00 -9.80
N THR A 135 -6.72 -5.52 -10.98
CA THR A 135 -8.06 -5.42 -11.56
C THR A 135 -9.16 -6.13 -10.79
N SER A 136 -8.85 -7.23 -10.09
CA SER A 136 -9.79 -7.95 -9.22
C SER A 136 -10.05 -7.23 -7.87
N GLY A 137 -9.27 -6.18 -7.60
CA GLY A 137 -9.33 -5.38 -6.38
C GLY A 137 -8.66 -6.10 -5.21
N MET A 138 -7.60 -5.50 -4.67
CA MET A 138 -6.95 -5.99 -3.45
C MET A 138 -7.75 -5.58 -2.23
N ARG A 139 -8.22 -6.54 -1.43
CA ARG A 139 -9.22 -6.27 -0.37
C ARG A 139 -8.64 -6.23 1.03
N THR A 140 -7.61 -7.06 1.24
CA THR A 140 -7.05 -7.32 2.56
C THR A 140 -5.54 -7.35 2.50
N VAL A 141 -4.95 -6.66 3.47
CA VAL A 141 -3.52 -6.52 3.70
C VAL A 141 -3.34 -6.26 5.19
N SER A 142 -2.28 -6.78 5.80
CA SER A 142 -1.90 -6.49 7.17
C SER A 142 -1.44 -5.04 7.29
N GLY A 143 -0.44 -4.62 6.51
CA GLY A 143 0.03 -3.23 6.44
C GLY A 143 0.42 -2.76 5.03
N ILE A 144 0.30 -1.45 4.79
CA ILE A 144 0.65 -0.81 3.52
C ILE A 144 1.71 0.27 3.76
N SER A 145 2.82 0.21 3.02
CA SER A 145 3.79 1.30 2.87
C SER A 145 3.91 1.65 1.38
N ILE A 146 3.50 2.86 1.00
CA ILE A 146 3.66 3.41 -0.36
C ILE A 146 4.45 4.70 -0.25
N VAL A 147 5.74 4.64 -0.60
CA VAL A 147 6.67 5.75 -0.37
C VAL A 147 7.44 6.10 -1.64
N ASN A 148 7.50 7.38 -1.99
CA ASN A 148 8.31 7.89 -3.10
C ASN A 148 8.05 7.13 -4.43
N THR A 149 6.77 7.02 -4.80
CA THR A 149 6.35 6.38 -6.04
C THR A 149 5.87 7.43 -7.07
N GLY A 150 5.84 7.03 -8.34
CA GLY A 150 5.23 7.79 -9.42
C GLY A 150 3.70 7.70 -9.47
N LEU A 151 3.06 7.02 -8.51
CA LEU A 151 1.64 6.69 -8.55
C LEU A 151 0.80 7.97 -8.60
N THR A 152 -0.13 8.04 -9.56
CA THR A 152 -1.10 9.15 -9.66
C THR A 152 -2.44 8.82 -9.03
N THR A 153 -2.70 7.53 -8.79
CA THR A 153 -3.92 6.99 -8.18
C THR A 153 -3.58 5.73 -7.39
N LEU A 154 -4.46 5.37 -6.45
CA LEU A 154 -4.44 4.09 -5.73
C LEU A 154 -5.55 3.14 -6.20
N ASP A 155 -6.10 3.37 -7.40
CA ASP A 155 -7.06 2.46 -8.02
C ASP A 155 -6.52 1.02 -8.05
N GLY A 156 -7.40 0.06 -7.76
CA GLY A 156 -7.04 -1.34 -7.54
C GLY A 156 -6.83 -1.71 -6.06
N LEU A 157 -6.69 -0.72 -5.16
CA LEU A 157 -6.71 -0.94 -3.71
C LEU A 157 -8.13 -0.78 -3.15
N GLU A 158 -8.80 -1.90 -2.85
CA GLU A 158 -10.13 -1.97 -2.22
C GLU A 158 -10.04 -2.31 -0.73
N ILE A 159 -9.16 -1.61 0.00
CA ILE A 159 -8.76 -1.96 1.37
C ILE A 159 -9.93 -1.83 2.35
N SER A 160 -10.22 -2.92 3.07
CA SER A 160 -11.25 -2.97 4.11
C SER A 160 -10.71 -2.96 5.55
N SER A 161 -9.48 -3.44 5.71
CA SER A 161 -8.71 -3.45 6.96
C SER A 161 -7.21 -3.44 6.67
N ALA A 162 -6.43 -2.79 7.53
CA ALA A 162 -4.97 -2.86 7.57
C ALA A 162 -4.50 -2.80 9.03
N SER A 163 -4.39 -3.96 9.70
CA SER A 163 -4.10 -4.03 11.14
C SER A 163 -2.76 -3.43 11.53
N ASP A 164 -1.77 -3.51 10.65
CA ASP A 164 -0.37 -3.17 10.93
C ASP A 164 -0.05 -1.72 10.49
N GLY A 165 -1.02 -1.07 9.85
CA GLY A 165 -0.99 0.34 9.55
C GLY A 165 -0.89 0.65 8.06
N ILE A 166 -1.09 1.92 7.74
CA ILE A 166 -1.00 2.49 6.40
C ILE A 166 -0.10 3.72 6.49
N ASN A 167 1.00 3.70 5.73
CA ASN A 167 1.89 4.82 5.49
C ASN A 167 1.89 5.16 4.01
N ILE A 168 1.47 6.37 3.67
CA ILE A 168 1.51 6.89 2.30
C ILE A 168 2.25 8.21 2.33
N SER A 169 3.50 8.23 1.87
CA SER A 169 4.34 9.42 1.98
C SER A 169 5.26 9.66 0.79
N ALA A 170 5.69 10.92 0.60
CA ALA A 170 6.59 11.30 -0.50
C ALA A 170 6.05 10.99 -1.92
N ASN A 171 4.75 10.74 -2.11
CA ASN A 171 4.16 10.48 -3.42
C ASN A 171 3.73 11.81 -4.06
N THR A 172 4.66 12.46 -4.73
CA THR A 172 4.45 13.82 -5.27
C THR A 172 3.46 13.87 -6.44
N ALA A 173 3.17 12.73 -7.08
CA ALA A 173 2.22 12.63 -8.18
C ALA A 173 0.79 12.28 -7.73
N LEU A 174 0.63 11.73 -6.52
CA LEU A 174 -0.65 11.26 -5.99
C LEU A 174 -1.46 12.44 -5.44
N THR A 175 -2.65 12.70 -5.99
CA THR A 175 -3.50 13.84 -5.56
C THR A 175 -4.69 13.45 -4.70
N ASP A 176 -5.06 12.17 -4.68
CA ASP A 176 -6.27 11.71 -4.01
C ASP A 176 -6.01 10.35 -3.36
N ILE A 177 -6.42 10.21 -2.12
CA ILE A 177 -6.47 8.95 -1.37
C ILE A 177 -7.91 8.72 -0.95
N THR A 178 -8.50 7.63 -1.43
CA THR A 178 -9.84 7.23 -1.04
C THR A 178 -9.85 5.75 -0.70
N PHE A 179 -10.21 5.42 0.55
CA PHE A 179 -10.46 4.04 0.96
C PHE A 179 -11.90 3.94 1.48
N PRO A 180 -12.86 3.61 0.60
CA PRO A 180 -14.28 3.67 0.93
C PRO A 180 -14.71 2.57 1.90
N SER A 181 -13.94 1.48 1.99
CA SER A 181 -14.26 0.29 2.79
C SER A 181 -13.38 0.14 4.03
N LEU A 182 -12.35 0.97 4.21
CA LEU A 182 -11.46 0.89 5.37
C LEU A 182 -12.26 1.25 6.62
N THR A 183 -12.40 0.29 7.53
CA THR A 183 -13.16 0.50 8.79
C THR A 183 -12.26 0.69 9.99
N ASN A 184 -11.08 0.07 9.99
CA ASN A 184 -10.13 0.12 11.08
C ASN A 184 -8.69 -0.08 10.59
N THR A 185 -7.75 0.54 11.30
CA THR A 185 -6.30 0.37 11.14
C THR A 185 -5.60 0.80 12.43
N SER A 186 -4.40 0.30 12.71
CA SER A 186 -3.61 0.81 13.84
C SER A 186 -3.13 2.23 13.54
N ILE A 187 -2.32 2.38 12.49
CA ILE A 187 -1.73 3.65 12.09
C ILE A 187 -2.28 4.04 10.72
N PHE A 188 -2.63 5.31 10.55
CA PHE A 188 -2.88 5.91 9.24
C PHE A 188 -2.10 7.20 9.13
N SER A 189 -1.02 7.19 8.34
CA SER A 189 -0.10 8.31 8.20
C SER A 189 0.02 8.78 6.75
N ILE A 190 -0.20 10.08 6.55
CA ILE A 190 -0.06 10.77 5.27
C ILE A 190 0.81 12.01 5.50
N HIS A 191 1.94 12.08 4.80
CA HIS A 191 2.80 13.27 4.84
C HIS A 191 3.62 13.41 3.55
N ALA A 192 4.07 14.63 3.24
CA ALA A 192 4.94 14.93 2.09
C ALA A 192 4.44 14.44 0.71
N ASN A 193 3.14 14.28 0.50
CA ASN A 193 2.57 13.93 -0.80
C ASN A 193 2.32 15.18 -1.66
N ASN A 194 1.58 15.05 -2.78
CA ASN A 194 1.26 16.21 -3.62
C ASN A 194 0.60 17.33 -2.81
N PRO A 195 0.96 18.61 -3.01
CA PRO A 195 0.36 19.74 -2.29
C PRO A 195 -1.16 19.91 -2.48
N LYS A 196 -1.77 19.21 -3.44
CA LYS A 196 -3.23 19.17 -3.68
C LYS A 196 -3.90 17.94 -3.09
N MET A 197 -3.22 17.19 -2.23
CA MET A 197 -3.70 15.93 -1.68
C MET A 197 -5.09 16.09 -1.06
N LYS A 198 -6.00 15.18 -1.41
CA LYS A 198 -7.33 15.04 -0.81
C LYS A 198 -7.47 13.65 -0.22
N VAL A 199 -8.02 13.59 0.99
CA VAL A 199 -8.17 12.33 1.73
C VAL A 199 -9.65 12.12 2.06
N ASN A 200 -10.19 10.98 1.66
CA ASN A 200 -11.58 10.60 1.93
C ASN A 200 -11.66 9.17 2.48
N LEU A 201 -12.05 9.05 3.74
CA LEU A 201 -12.15 7.80 4.50
C LEU A 201 -13.55 7.67 5.10
N PRO A 202 -14.59 7.52 4.26
CA PRO A 202 -15.98 7.64 4.70
C PRO A 202 -16.40 6.58 5.73
N SER A 203 -15.76 5.41 5.69
CA SER A 203 -16.07 4.28 6.57
C SER A 203 -15.08 4.09 7.72
N LEU A 204 -14.00 4.89 7.79
CA LEU A 204 -13.00 4.73 8.85
C LEU A 204 -13.63 5.10 10.18
N ALA A 205 -13.66 4.12 11.07
CA ALA A 205 -14.50 4.15 12.25
C ALA A 205 -13.65 4.14 13.54
N ALA A 206 -12.57 3.37 13.54
CA ALA A 206 -11.59 3.33 14.64
C ALA A 206 -10.15 3.36 14.12
N VAL A 207 -9.29 4.08 14.81
CA VAL A 207 -7.85 4.14 14.55
C VAL A 207 -7.07 4.29 15.86
N GLN A 208 -5.85 3.78 15.94
CA GLN A 208 -4.98 4.12 17.06
C GLN A 208 -4.36 5.49 16.82
N ASP A 209 -3.54 5.62 15.76
CA ASP A 209 -2.85 6.85 15.41
C ASP A 209 -3.22 7.29 13.98
N LEU A 210 -3.76 8.50 13.86
CA LEU A 210 -4.14 9.14 12.60
C LEU A 210 -3.35 10.42 12.44
N THR A 211 -2.37 10.41 11.54
CA THR A 211 -1.53 11.57 11.19
C THR A 211 -1.85 12.03 9.78
N ILE A 212 -2.38 13.24 9.64
CA ILE A 212 -2.71 13.86 8.37
C ILE A 212 -1.93 15.16 8.22
N GLU A 213 -0.99 15.17 7.29
CA GLU A 213 -0.17 16.33 6.98
C GLU A 213 -0.29 16.77 5.52
N ASN A 214 -0.23 18.08 5.30
CA ASN A 214 -0.18 18.72 3.98
C ASN A 214 -1.33 18.33 3.03
N VAL A 215 -2.56 18.25 3.53
CA VAL A 215 -3.75 17.99 2.70
C VAL A 215 -4.56 19.26 2.45
N THR A 216 -5.33 19.26 1.37
CA THR A 216 -6.28 20.33 1.00
C THR A 216 -7.73 19.96 1.30
N SER A 217 -8.01 18.68 1.53
CA SER A 217 -9.33 18.18 1.90
C SER A 217 -9.18 16.92 2.75
N LEU A 218 -10.00 16.83 3.80
CA LEU A 218 -10.06 15.67 4.69
C LEU A 218 -11.53 15.39 5.03
N SER A 219 -11.97 14.15 4.80
CA SER A 219 -13.32 13.69 5.12
C SER A 219 -13.24 12.34 5.83
N ILE A 220 -13.62 12.31 7.11
CA ILE A 220 -13.68 11.10 7.94
C ILE A 220 -14.97 11.10 8.80
N PRO A 221 -16.15 11.13 8.17
CA PRO A 221 -17.43 11.27 8.88
C PRO A 221 -17.81 10.05 9.73
N GLY A 222 -17.16 8.90 9.53
CA GLY A 222 -17.42 7.67 10.28
C GLY A 222 -16.64 7.55 11.60
N LEU A 223 -15.66 8.43 11.84
CA LEU A 223 -14.71 8.25 12.94
C LEU A 223 -15.42 8.37 14.30
N TYR A 224 -15.40 7.30 15.08
CA TYR A 224 -16.02 7.22 16.41
C TYR A 224 -15.03 6.92 17.54
N GLN A 225 -13.82 6.45 17.22
CA GLN A 225 -12.78 6.12 18.21
C GLN A 225 -11.37 6.45 17.71
N VAL A 226 -10.61 7.12 18.57
CA VAL A 226 -9.15 7.30 18.44
C VAL A 226 -8.53 6.90 19.78
N THR A 227 -7.67 5.87 19.81
CA THR A 227 -7.07 5.40 21.08
C THR A 227 -5.70 5.96 21.38
N GLY A 228 -4.95 6.36 20.34
CA GLY A 228 -3.69 7.08 20.42
C GLY A 228 -3.90 8.52 19.99
N GLN A 229 -3.37 8.92 18.85
CA GLN A 229 -3.37 10.30 18.39
C GLN A 229 -4.27 10.57 17.18
N LEU A 230 -4.93 11.73 17.18
CA LEU A 230 -5.41 12.41 15.98
C LEU A 230 -4.59 13.68 15.78
N LEU A 231 -3.72 13.69 14.77
CA LEU A 231 -2.91 14.84 14.38
C LEU A 231 -3.32 15.31 12.98
N ILE A 232 -3.71 16.57 12.88
CA ILE A 232 -3.90 17.28 11.60
C ILE A 232 -2.95 18.47 11.59
N ALA A 233 -1.95 18.43 10.72
CA ALA A 233 -0.91 19.44 10.69
C ALA A 233 -0.58 19.98 9.30
N GLY A 234 -0.14 21.24 9.23
CA GLY A 234 0.39 21.85 8.00
C GLY A 234 -0.56 21.77 6.80
N SER A 235 -1.86 21.68 7.05
CA SER A 235 -2.90 21.39 6.05
C SER A 235 -3.69 22.65 5.70
N SER A 236 -4.21 22.69 4.47
CA SER A 236 -4.99 23.79 3.93
C SER A 236 -6.49 23.46 3.88
N ILE A 237 -7.00 22.82 4.94
CA ILE A 237 -8.42 22.50 5.09
C ILE A 237 -9.18 23.69 5.68
N ASP A 238 -10.41 23.94 5.20
CA ASP A 238 -11.24 25.05 5.70
C ASP A 238 -11.93 24.71 7.03
N SER A 239 -12.29 23.45 7.22
CA SER A 239 -13.01 22.96 8.39
C SER A 239 -12.72 21.48 8.63
N PHE A 240 -12.91 21.05 9.87
CA PHE A 240 -12.84 19.65 10.26
C PHE A 240 -14.01 19.25 11.13
N SER A 241 -14.59 18.09 10.83
CA SER A 241 -15.60 17.44 11.67
C SER A 241 -15.50 15.93 11.53
N THR A 242 -15.74 15.21 12.62
CA THR A 242 -15.75 13.74 12.64
C THR A 242 -17.17 13.20 12.76
N GLY A 243 -17.28 11.87 12.77
CA GLY A 243 -18.46 11.18 13.29
C GLY A 243 -18.63 11.36 14.81
N PRO A 244 -19.47 10.53 15.46
CA PRO A 244 -19.77 10.62 16.88
C PRO A 244 -18.61 10.11 17.76
N LEU A 245 -17.43 10.71 17.59
CA LEU A 245 -16.23 10.46 18.37
C LEU A 245 -16.49 10.83 19.82
N LYS A 246 -16.59 9.82 20.69
CA LYS A 246 -16.88 10.04 22.12
C LYS A 246 -15.63 10.17 22.98
N ASN A 247 -14.63 9.36 22.68
CA ASN A 247 -13.37 9.33 23.43
C ASN A 247 -12.21 9.42 22.43
N GLY A 248 -11.23 10.26 22.76
CA GLY A 248 -9.95 10.36 22.04
C GLY A 248 -8.77 10.09 22.97
N GLY A 249 -7.61 9.79 22.40
CA GLY A 249 -6.34 9.92 23.12
C GLY A 249 -5.86 11.35 23.05
N ASP A 250 -4.87 11.64 22.20
CA ASP A 250 -4.47 13.01 21.89
C ASP A 250 -5.26 13.56 20.69
N ILE A 251 -5.63 14.84 20.74
CA ILE A 251 -6.21 15.57 19.61
C ILE A 251 -5.39 16.84 19.36
N LEU A 252 -4.75 16.91 18.19
CA LEU A 252 -3.84 17.99 17.81
C LEU A 252 -4.22 18.59 16.46
N PHE A 253 -4.38 19.92 16.45
CA PHE A 253 -4.52 20.74 15.25
C PHE A 253 -3.39 21.77 15.24
N ILE A 254 -2.41 21.55 14.36
CA ILE A 254 -1.15 22.32 14.34
C ILE A 254 -0.94 22.98 12.98
N ASP A 255 -0.73 24.29 12.94
CA ASP A 255 -0.31 25.00 11.73
C ASP A 255 -1.23 24.78 10.51
N ASN A 256 -2.56 24.83 10.71
CA ASN A 256 -3.54 24.79 9.63
C ASN A 256 -4.11 26.20 9.38
N PRO A 257 -3.45 27.05 8.56
CA PRO A 257 -3.74 28.49 8.49
C PRO A 257 -5.15 28.82 8.00
N PHE A 258 -5.77 27.94 7.21
CA PHE A 258 -7.13 28.13 6.66
C PHE A 258 -8.24 27.48 7.50
N LEU A 259 -7.88 26.71 8.54
CA LEU A 259 -8.85 26.02 9.38
C LEU A 259 -9.65 27.05 10.18
N SER A 260 -10.93 27.18 9.86
CA SER A 260 -11.84 28.16 10.45
C SER A 260 -12.85 27.56 11.42
N ASN A 261 -13.02 26.24 11.40
CA ASN A 261 -13.97 25.53 12.24
C ASN A 261 -13.50 24.10 12.55
N ILE A 262 -13.54 23.73 13.81
CA ILE A 262 -13.38 22.34 14.29
C ILE A 262 -14.71 21.97 14.97
N SER A 263 -15.23 20.77 14.71
CA SER A 263 -16.47 20.28 15.31
C SER A 263 -16.38 18.81 15.71
N MET A 264 -16.46 18.54 17.01
CA MET A 264 -16.50 17.21 17.63
C MET A 264 -17.49 17.25 18.81
N PRO A 265 -18.79 17.49 18.58
CA PRO A 265 -19.74 17.80 19.64
C PRO A 265 -20.01 16.63 20.60
N ASP A 266 -19.80 15.39 20.14
CA ASP A 266 -20.00 14.16 20.91
C ASP A 266 -18.77 13.76 21.74
N LEU A 267 -17.63 14.43 21.57
CA LEU A 267 -16.40 14.13 22.31
C LEU A 267 -16.60 14.51 23.77
N THR A 268 -16.52 13.53 24.67
CA THR A 268 -16.74 13.72 26.11
C THR A 268 -15.46 13.64 26.93
N SER A 269 -14.47 12.86 26.47
CA SER A 269 -13.21 12.68 27.20
C SER A 269 -11.99 12.52 26.29
N LEU A 270 -10.84 12.97 26.79
CA LEU A 270 -9.51 12.71 26.24
C LEU A 270 -8.63 12.04 27.29
N SER A 271 -8.02 10.91 26.93
CA SER A 271 -7.00 10.29 27.80
C SER A 271 -5.63 10.96 27.66
N GLY A 272 -5.46 11.83 26.66
CA GLY A 272 -4.23 12.55 26.37
C GLY A 272 -4.45 14.06 26.26
N ASP A 273 -3.68 14.71 25.40
CA ASP A 273 -3.61 16.17 25.26
C ASP A 273 -4.64 16.71 24.25
N LEU A 274 -5.10 17.94 24.48
CA LEU A 274 -5.76 18.78 23.48
C LEU A 274 -4.81 19.91 23.08
N VAL A 275 -4.33 19.89 21.83
CA VAL A 275 -3.41 20.91 21.30
C VAL A 275 -4.04 21.62 20.10
N ILE A 276 -4.20 22.93 20.20
CA ILE A 276 -4.69 23.78 19.11
C ILE A 276 -3.74 24.97 18.98
N THR A 277 -2.87 24.95 17.97
CA THR A 277 -1.85 25.98 17.74
C THR A 277 -1.67 26.27 16.25
N GLY A 278 -1.30 27.50 15.91
CA GLY A 278 -0.98 27.86 14.52
C GLY A 278 -2.17 27.86 13.54
N ASN A 279 -3.41 27.86 14.04
CA ASN A 279 -4.63 27.88 13.21
C ASN A 279 -5.17 29.31 13.08
N GLU A 280 -4.58 30.13 12.19
CA GLU A 280 -4.82 31.59 12.11
C GLU A 280 -6.28 31.98 11.76
N ALA A 281 -6.95 31.21 10.90
CA ALA A 281 -8.34 31.46 10.52
C ALA A 281 -9.36 31.02 11.59
N LEU A 282 -8.95 30.22 12.59
CA LEU A 282 -9.82 29.73 13.65
C LEU A 282 -10.01 30.86 14.67
N GLN A 283 -11.19 31.47 14.68
CA GLN A 283 -11.49 32.59 15.58
C GLN A 283 -12.17 32.13 16.88
N GLN A 284 -12.89 31.01 16.83
CA GLN A 284 -13.67 30.48 17.96
C GLN A 284 -13.46 28.99 18.12
N ILE A 285 -13.46 28.52 19.36
CA ILE A 285 -13.35 27.10 19.70
C ILE A 285 -14.66 26.66 20.36
N THR A 286 -15.68 26.43 19.55
CA THR A 286 -17.04 26.02 20.00
C THR A 286 -17.36 24.56 19.66
N GLY A 287 -16.44 23.86 19.00
CA GLY A 287 -16.63 22.51 18.48
C GLY A 287 -16.70 21.38 19.50
N PHE A 288 -16.30 21.63 20.75
CA PHE A 288 -16.09 20.60 21.78
C PHE A 288 -17.16 20.66 22.88
N THR A 289 -18.43 20.83 22.51
CA THR A 289 -19.52 21.10 23.47
C THR A 289 -19.76 19.97 24.49
N GLY A 290 -19.41 18.73 24.14
CA GLY A 290 -19.52 17.58 25.03
C GLY A 290 -18.32 17.37 25.95
N LEU A 291 -17.19 18.04 25.69
CA LEU A 291 -15.90 17.71 26.29
C LEU A 291 -15.89 18.14 27.75
N ALA A 292 -15.77 17.16 28.65
CA ALA A 292 -15.86 17.36 30.09
C ALA A 292 -14.60 16.91 30.84
N ASP A 293 -13.82 15.99 30.27
CA ASP A 293 -12.63 15.42 30.90
C ASP A 293 -11.44 15.41 29.93
N VAL A 294 -10.32 15.99 30.35
CA VAL A 294 -9.04 15.93 29.64
C VAL A 294 -8.00 15.52 30.67
N GLN A 295 -7.44 14.32 30.51
CA GLN A 295 -6.46 13.78 31.47
C GLN A 295 -5.06 14.36 31.25
N GLY A 296 -4.75 14.75 30.01
CA GLY A 296 -3.53 15.45 29.65
C GLY A 296 -3.63 16.97 29.80
N ASN A 297 -2.83 17.67 29.02
CA ASN A 297 -2.77 19.13 28.96
C ASN A 297 -3.75 19.68 27.93
N ILE A 298 -4.23 20.89 28.19
CA ILE A 298 -4.90 21.72 27.19
C ILE A 298 -3.93 22.83 26.81
N ASP A 299 -3.37 22.76 25.60
CA ASP A 299 -2.51 23.79 25.02
C ASP A 299 -3.22 24.44 23.84
N VAL A 300 -3.73 25.65 24.07
CA VAL A 300 -4.46 26.43 23.08
C VAL A 300 -3.74 27.76 22.92
N THR A 301 -3.03 27.93 21.81
CA THR A 301 -2.19 29.10 21.53
C THR A 301 -2.61 29.78 20.24
N GLY A 302 -3.04 31.05 20.36
CA GLY A 302 -3.56 31.84 19.25
C GLY A 302 -4.53 32.92 19.72
N ASN A 303 -5.15 33.61 18.78
CA ASN A 303 -6.12 34.68 19.06
C ASN A 303 -7.55 34.12 19.02
N TYR A 304 -7.89 33.26 19.98
CA TYR A 304 -9.18 32.58 20.06
C TYR A 304 -10.13 33.31 21.03
N THR A 305 -11.41 33.39 20.68
CA THR A 305 -12.48 33.68 21.64
C THR A 305 -13.15 32.36 22.06
N GLY A 306 -13.34 32.18 23.37
CA GLY A 306 -14.06 31.03 23.94
C GLY A 306 -15.58 31.15 23.83
#